data_AF-A0A9W6KK45-F1
#
_entry.id   AF-A0A9W6KK45-F1
#
_cell.length_a   1.000
_cell.length_b   1.000
_cell.length_c   1.000
_cell.angle_alpha   90.00
_cell.angle_beta   90.00
_cell.angle_gamma   90.00
#
_symmetry.space_group_name_H-M   'P 1'
#
loop_
_entity.id
_entity.type
_entity.pdbx_description
1 polymer ?
#
loop_
_entity_poly.entity_id
_entity_poly.type
_entity_poly.pdbx_seq_one_letter_code
_entity_poly.pdbx_strand_id
1 'polypeptide(L)'
;MNPYFVWEPFDGGAGWRPFAELLDPAVAAQRVAVSRQALVAMFGLAEDAVPERVVASVLFLGYASRLVSPPLAAALAGEVPDVGPADLWWREVPGGPLPLAVRPRAERPAHDYFDVVVLGLVAPLAEVFMDRFHLSPHVVWGNVASALAGAAGQIGSASAWSSVAELLRRAPLKGRADVHGAALRRRNCCLYYRIPGGGTCGDCVLRKA
;
A
#
# COMPACT_ATOMS: atom_id res chain seq x y z
N MET A 1 0.30 -10.99 -15.30
CA MET A 1 0.36 -9.59 -14.83
C MET A 1 0.25 -9.60 -13.32
N ASN A 2 1.11 -8.86 -12.59
CA ASN A 2 1.10 -8.89 -11.13
C ASN A 2 -0.16 -8.18 -10.61
N PRO A 3 -1.07 -8.84 -9.87
CA PRO A 3 -2.36 -8.27 -9.48
C PRO A 3 -2.22 -7.07 -8.54
N TYR A 4 -1.05 -6.84 -7.93
CA TYR A 4 -0.78 -5.62 -7.17
C TYR A 4 -0.59 -4.37 -8.05
N PHE A 5 -0.44 -4.53 -9.36
CA PHE A 5 0.00 -3.50 -10.31
C PHE A 5 -1.05 -3.08 -11.35
N VAL A 6 -2.33 -3.34 -11.07
CA VAL A 6 -3.41 -3.10 -12.03
C VAL A 6 -4.43 -2.13 -11.46
N TRP A 7 -4.75 -1.04 -12.15
CA TRP A 7 -6.04 -0.36 -11.94
C TRP A 7 -6.96 -0.80 -13.07
N GLU A 8 -8.10 -1.36 -12.72
CA GLU A 8 -9.12 -1.76 -13.69
C GLU A 8 -9.89 -0.51 -14.15
N PRO A 9 -10.32 -0.41 -15.41
CA PRO A 9 -11.28 0.60 -15.79
C PRO A 9 -12.59 0.36 -15.05
N PHE A 10 -13.20 1.40 -14.47
CA PHE A 10 -14.53 1.26 -13.87
C PHE A 10 -15.58 1.02 -14.95
N ASP A 11 -16.22 -0.15 -14.90
CA ASP A 11 -17.19 -0.64 -15.88
C ASP A 11 -18.65 -0.54 -15.40
N GLY A 12 -18.88 -0.10 -14.15
CA GLY A 12 -20.20 -0.12 -13.52
C GLY A 12 -20.72 -1.51 -13.18
N GLY A 13 -19.86 -2.54 -13.24
CA GLY A 13 -20.20 -3.93 -12.95
C GLY A 13 -20.59 -4.17 -11.49
N ALA A 14 -21.21 -5.32 -11.23
CA ALA A 14 -21.67 -5.68 -9.89
C ALA A 14 -20.51 -5.88 -8.90
N GLY A 15 -20.73 -5.48 -7.65
CA GLY A 15 -19.80 -5.70 -6.54
C GLY A 15 -18.75 -4.62 -6.33
N TRP A 16 -18.62 -3.66 -7.25
CA TRP A 16 -17.83 -2.45 -7.02
C TRP A 16 -18.47 -1.60 -5.91
N ARG A 17 -17.66 -1.25 -4.92
CA ARG A 17 -18.02 -0.39 -3.79
C ARG A 17 -17.18 0.88 -3.87
N PRO A 18 -17.73 2.07 -3.57
CA PRO A 18 -16.94 3.30 -3.50
C PRO A 18 -15.72 3.14 -2.59
N PHE A 19 -14.54 3.58 -3.03
CA PHE A 19 -13.32 3.54 -2.22
C PHE A 19 -13.45 4.36 -0.93
N ALA A 20 -14.27 5.41 -0.94
CA ALA A 20 -14.60 6.19 0.26
C ALA A 20 -15.11 5.32 1.42
N GLU A 21 -15.72 4.16 1.17
CA GLU A 21 -16.11 3.23 2.24
C GLU A 21 -14.91 2.69 3.03
N LEU A 22 -13.74 2.51 2.41
CA LEU A 22 -12.53 2.07 3.13
C LEU A 22 -11.96 3.15 4.05
N LEU A 23 -12.46 4.39 3.94
CA LEU A 23 -12.12 5.47 4.86
C LEU A 23 -12.98 5.45 6.13
N ASP A 24 -14.01 4.59 6.19
CA ASP A 24 -14.75 4.32 7.42
C ASP A 24 -13.96 3.33 8.31
N PRO A 25 -13.61 3.70 9.56
CA PRO A 25 -12.92 2.81 10.50
C PRO A 25 -13.62 1.46 10.72
N ALA A 26 -14.95 1.40 10.65
CA ALA A 26 -15.72 0.17 10.80
C ALA A 26 -15.52 -0.77 9.61
N VAL A 27 -15.54 -0.24 8.38
CA VAL A 27 -15.27 -1.01 7.16
C VAL A 27 -13.81 -1.48 7.16
N ALA A 28 -12.86 -0.59 7.50
CA ALA A 28 -11.46 -0.96 7.63
C ALA A 28 -11.26 -2.11 8.64
N ALA A 29 -11.94 -2.06 9.79
CA ALA A 29 -11.90 -3.13 10.80
C ALA A 29 -12.46 -4.46 10.26
N GLN A 30 -13.57 -4.43 9.52
CA GLN A 30 -14.11 -5.63 8.87
C GLN A 30 -13.11 -6.23 7.89
N ARG A 31 -12.44 -5.41 7.08
CA ARG A 31 -11.41 -5.88 6.13
C ARG A 31 -10.20 -6.48 6.83
N VAL A 32 -9.78 -5.91 7.96
CA VAL A 32 -8.72 -6.49 8.80
C VAL A 32 -9.15 -7.83 9.40
N ALA A 33 -10.40 -7.97 9.88
CA ALA A 33 -10.92 -9.23 10.39
C ALA A 33 -10.95 -10.34 9.32
N VAL A 34 -11.44 -10.04 8.10
CA VAL A 34 -11.41 -10.97 6.97
C VAL A 34 -9.96 -11.38 6.64
N SER A 35 -9.04 -10.41 6.60
CA SER A 35 -7.63 -10.69 6.32
C SER A 35 -6.97 -11.53 7.42
N ARG A 36 -7.37 -11.35 8.68
CA ARG A 36 -6.90 -12.16 9.82
C ARG A 36 -7.35 -13.60 9.67
N GLN A 37 -8.62 -13.83 9.34
CA GLN A 37 -9.16 -15.17 9.09
C GLN A 37 -8.42 -15.87 7.94
N ALA A 38 -8.14 -15.15 6.85
CA ALA A 38 -7.36 -15.68 5.73
C ALA A 38 -5.93 -16.08 6.15
N LEU A 39 -5.24 -15.24 6.93
CA LEU A 39 -3.89 -15.56 7.44
C LEU A 39 -3.89 -16.75 8.40
N VAL A 40 -4.87 -16.80 9.30
CA VAL A 40 -5.08 -17.91 10.24
C VAL A 40 -5.25 -19.22 9.49
N ALA A 41 -6.12 -19.25 8.48
CA ALA A 41 -6.36 -20.42 7.66
C ALA A 41 -5.11 -20.81 6.84
N MET A 42 -4.46 -19.84 6.21
CA MET A 42 -3.29 -20.06 5.35
C MET A 42 -2.09 -20.64 6.10
N PHE A 43 -1.86 -20.20 7.34
CA PHE A 43 -0.72 -20.65 8.16
C PHE A 43 -1.08 -21.72 9.20
N GLY A 44 -2.35 -22.13 9.29
CA GLY A 44 -2.81 -23.09 10.29
C GLY A 44 -2.60 -22.59 11.73
N LEU A 45 -2.82 -21.29 11.97
CA LEU A 45 -2.56 -20.64 13.26
C LEU A 45 -3.81 -20.61 14.14
N ALA A 46 -3.63 -20.46 15.45
CA ALA A 46 -4.72 -20.03 16.32
C ALA A 46 -5.00 -18.54 16.08
N GLU A 47 -6.26 -18.11 16.25
CA GLU A 47 -6.64 -16.72 15.96
C GLU A 47 -5.90 -15.71 16.87
N ASP A 48 -5.77 -16.03 18.15
CA ASP A 48 -5.06 -15.25 19.16
C ASP A 48 -3.55 -15.08 18.87
N ALA A 49 -2.97 -16.01 18.10
CA ALA A 49 -1.58 -15.94 17.67
C ALA A 49 -1.30 -14.86 16.61
N VAL A 50 -2.34 -14.26 16.01
CA VAL A 50 -2.22 -13.25 14.95
C VAL A 50 -2.84 -11.91 15.42
N PRO A 51 -2.06 -10.97 15.98
CA PRO A 51 -2.62 -9.74 16.53
C PRO A 51 -3.27 -8.83 15.47
N GLU A 52 -4.45 -8.24 15.76
CA GLU A 52 -5.19 -7.34 14.86
C GLU A 52 -4.28 -6.26 14.24
N ARG A 53 -3.49 -5.59 15.09
CA ARG A 53 -2.54 -4.54 14.68
C ARG A 53 -1.50 -5.02 13.64
N VAL A 54 -1.07 -6.27 13.73
CA VAL A 54 -0.10 -6.84 12.77
C VAL A 54 -0.79 -7.05 11.43
N VAL A 55 -2.00 -7.61 11.44
CA VAL A 55 -2.82 -7.79 10.24
C VAL A 55 -3.13 -6.46 9.59
N ALA A 56 -3.52 -5.44 10.36
CA ALA A 56 -3.77 -4.10 9.87
C ALA A 56 -2.55 -3.51 9.16
N SER A 57 -1.34 -3.67 9.72
CA SER A 57 -0.11 -3.20 9.09
C SER A 57 0.15 -3.91 7.75
N VAL A 58 -0.02 -5.23 7.70
CA VAL A 58 0.19 -6.04 6.48
C VAL A 58 -0.85 -5.72 5.42
N LEU A 59 -2.12 -5.60 5.81
CA LEU A 59 -3.21 -5.23 4.90
C LEU A 59 -3.00 -3.83 4.34
N PHE A 60 -2.63 -2.86 5.18
CA PHE A 60 -2.32 -1.51 4.74
C PHE A 60 -1.18 -1.48 3.73
N LEU A 61 -0.11 -2.25 3.93
CA LEU A 61 0.97 -2.39 2.94
C LEU A 61 0.42 -2.89 1.59
N GLY A 62 -0.49 -3.86 1.62
CA GLY A 62 -1.20 -4.34 0.43
C GLY A 62 -1.98 -3.20 -0.25
N TYR A 63 -2.79 -2.45 0.50
CA TYR A 63 -3.59 -1.34 -0.04
C TYR A 63 -2.71 -0.22 -0.60
N ALA A 64 -1.67 0.19 0.14
CA ALA A 64 -0.70 1.17 -0.33
C ALA A 64 -0.04 0.72 -1.64
N SER A 65 0.37 -0.54 -1.74
CA SER A 65 0.92 -1.10 -3.00
C SER A 65 -0.05 -0.95 -4.17
N ARG A 66 -1.35 -1.18 -3.95
CA ARG A 66 -2.38 -1.03 -4.99
C ARG A 66 -2.57 0.42 -5.42
N LEU A 67 -2.45 1.38 -4.49
CA LEU A 67 -2.62 2.80 -4.78
C LEU A 67 -1.39 3.41 -5.45
N VAL A 68 -0.17 3.04 -5.05
CA VAL A 68 1.05 3.71 -5.50
C VAL A 68 1.61 3.16 -6.81
N SER A 69 1.40 1.87 -7.10
CA SER A 69 2.19 1.18 -8.14
C SER A 69 1.78 1.56 -9.57
N PRO A 70 0.49 1.50 -9.98
CA PRO A 70 0.12 1.90 -11.35
C PRO A 70 0.40 3.38 -11.64
N PRO A 71 0.08 4.35 -10.74
CA PRO A 71 0.44 5.74 -10.97
C PRO A 71 1.94 6.01 -11.02
N LEU A 72 2.78 5.19 -10.36
CA LEU A 72 4.24 5.35 -10.44
C LEU A 72 4.74 4.96 -11.83
N ALA A 73 4.21 3.87 -12.38
CA ALA A 73 4.52 3.46 -13.75
C ALA A 73 4.06 4.52 -14.76
N ALA A 74 2.86 5.09 -14.58
CA ALA A 74 2.38 6.21 -15.40
C ALA A 74 3.30 7.44 -15.29
N ALA A 75 3.69 7.83 -14.07
CA ALA A 75 4.54 9.00 -13.85
C ALA A 75 5.90 8.87 -14.54
N LEU A 76 6.47 7.66 -14.58
CA LEU A 76 7.69 7.38 -15.33
C LEU A 76 7.51 7.51 -16.86
N ALA A 77 6.29 7.42 -17.36
CA ALA A 77 5.93 7.70 -18.75
C ALA A 77 5.60 9.19 -19.00
N GLY A 78 5.58 10.04 -17.96
CA GLY A 78 5.45 11.50 -18.06
C GLY A 78 4.18 12.09 -17.46
N GLU A 79 3.19 11.26 -17.11
CA GLU A 79 1.85 11.70 -16.68
C GLU A 79 1.33 10.88 -15.50
N VAL A 80 0.40 11.42 -14.72
CA VAL A 80 -0.28 10.72 -13.63
C VAL A 80 -1.80 10.95 -13.76
N PRO A 81 -2.64 9.93 -13.53
CA PRO A 81 -4.09 10.11 -13.59
C PRO A 81 -4.56 11.09 -12.51
N ASP A 82 -5.39 12.06 -12.87
CA ASP A 82 -6.12 12.90 -11.92
C ASP A 82 -7.25 12.10 -11.28
N VAL A 83 -7.00 11.61 -10.07
CA VAL A 83 -7.93 10.78 -9.32
C VAL A 83 -7.96 11.22 -7.86
N GLY A 84 -9.15 11.18 -7.27
CA GLY A 84 -9.36 11.26 -5.83
C GLY A 84 -10.09 10.00 -5.33
N PRO A 85 -10.35 9.91 -4.02
CA PRO A 85 -11.09 8.79 -3.43
C PRO A 85 -12.48 8.54 -4.06
N ALA A 86 -13.11 9.57 -4.63
CA ALA A 86 -14.42 9.48 -5.29
C ALA A 86 -14.37 8.83 -6.68
N ASP A 87 -13.18 8.69 -7.27
CA ASP A 87 -12.96 8.12 -8.61
C ASP A 87 -12.39 6.70 -8.54
N LEU A 88 -12.40 6.10 -7.35
CA LEU A 88 -11.92 4.76 -7.08
C LEU A 88 -13.05 3.90 -6.54
N TRP A 89 -13.04 2.64 -6.95
CA TRP A 89 -13.91 1.59 -6.45
C TRP A 89 -13.09 0.39 -6.06
N TRP A 90 -13.54 -0.32 -5.03
CA TRP A 90 -12.93 -1.57 -4.58
C TRP A 90 -13.93 -2.70 -4.65
N ARG A 91 -13.43 -3.94 -4.73
CA ARG A 91 -14.24 -5.14 -4.60
C ARG A 91 -13.81 -5.96 -3.40
N GLU A 92 -14.81 -6.51 -2.72
CA GLU A 92 -14.58 -7.42 -1.62
C GLU A 92 -13.97 -8.73 -2.13
N VAL A 93 -12.93 -9.19 -1.43
CA VAL A 93 -12.26 -10.47 -1.67
C VAL A 93 -12.03 -11.20 -0.35
N PRO A 94 -12.07 -12.54 -0.31
CA PRO A 94 -11.80 -13.31 0.91
C PRO A 94 -10.33 -13.23 1.36
N GLY A 95 -9.43 -12.85 0.45
CA GLY A 95 -8.01 -12.64 0.71
C GLY A 95 -7.28 -12.21 -0.55
N GLY A 96 -5.99 -11.86 -0.41
CA GLY A 96 -5.16 -11.41 -1.53
C GLY A 96 -5.27 -9.90 -1.82
N PRO A 97 -4.79 -9.45 -2.99
CA PRO A 97 -4.78 -8.03 -3.34
C PRO A 97 -6.19 -7.48 -3.48
N LEU A 98 -6.39 -6.24 -3.03
CA LEU A 98 -7.64 -5.50 -3.21
C LEU A 98 -7.85 -5.17 -4.70
N PRO A 99 -8.87 -5.72 -5.38
CA PRO A 99 -9.20 -5.25 -6.72
C PRO A 99 -9.61 -3.78 -6.65
N LEU A 100 -9.07 -2.98 -7.57
CA LEU A 100 -9.34 -1.55 -7.64
C LEU A 100 -9.72 -1.21 -9.07
N ALA A 101 -10.87 -0.55 -9.22
CA ALA A 101 -11.26 0.11 -10.44
C ALA A 101 -11.14 1.62 -10.30
N VAL A 102 -10.91 2.29 -11.42
CA VAL A 102 -10.66 3.73 -11.49
C VAL A 102 -11.41 4.36 -12.65
N ARG A 103 -11.79 5.62 -12.49
CA ARG A 103 -12.27 6.47 -13.59
C ARG A 103 -11.59 7.84 -13.50
N PRO A 104 -10.40 8.02 -14.10
CA PRO A 104 -9.66 9.28 -14.03
C PRO A 104 -10.45 10.45 -14.61
N ARG A 105 -10.28 11.64 -14.04
CA ARG A 105 -10.90 12.87 -14.57
C ARG A 105 -10.16 13.43 -15.78
N ALA A 106 -8.84 13.34 -15.74
CA ALA A 106 -7.89 13.82 -16.74
C ALA A 106 -6.52 13.20 -16.47
N GLU A 107 -5.54 13.54 -17.30
CA GLU A 107 -4.11 13.32 -17.00
C GLU A 107 -3.49 14.59 -16.43
N ARG A 108 -2.50 14.42 -15.55
CA ARG A 108 -1.71 15.50 -14.94
C ARG A 108 -0.22 15.26 -15.17
N PRO A 109 0.62 16.30 -15.10
CA PRO A 109 2.07 16.12 -15.19
C PRO A 109 2.61 15.17 -14.11
N ALA A 110 3.61 14.35 -14.43
CA ALA A 110 4.21 13.39 -13.49
C ALA A 110 4.69 14.00 -12.16
N HIS A 111 5.08 15.28 -12.14
CA HIS A 111 5.54 15.95 -10.91
C HIS A 111 4.43 16.07 -9.84
N ASP A 112 3.16 15.97 -10.23
CA ASP A 112 2.00 15.97 -9.32
C ASP A 112 1.80 14.63 -8.60
N TYR A 113 2.56 13.57 -8.95
CA TYR A 113 2.40 12.22 -8.40
C TYR A 113 2.29 12.20 -6.87
N PHE A 114 3.17 12.94 -6.20
CA PHE A 114 3.19 12.94 -4.73
C PHE A 114 1.89 13.51 -4.15
N ASP A 115 1.42 14.62 -4.70
CA ASP A 115 0.26 15.33 -4.17
C ASP A 115 -1.04 14.60 -4.51
N VAL A 116 -1.14 14.05 -5.72
CA VAL A 116 -2.31 13.26 -6.16
C VAL A 116 -2.36 11.91 -5.43
N VAL A 117 -1.26 11.15 -5.43
CA VAL A 117 -1.27 9.74 -5.01
C VAL A 117 -0.93 9.61 -3.53
N VAL A 118 0.21 10.17 -3.09
CA VAL A 118 0.69 9.98 -1.71
C VAL A 118 -0.18 10.79 -0.74
N LEU A 119 -0.44 12.05 -1.04
CA LEU A 119 -1.28 12.90 -0.19
C LEU A 119 -2.78 12.73 -0.48
N GLY A 120 -3.18 12.65 -1.75
CA GLY A 120 -4.60 12.60 -2.12
C GLY A 120 -5.28 11.24 -1.93
N LEU A 121 -4.55 10.13 -2.08
CA LEU A 121 -5.15 8.78 -1.97
C LEU A 121 -4.65 8.00 -0.75
N VAL A 122 -3.33 8.00 -0.51
CA VAL A 122 -2.72 7.16 0.54
C VAL A 122 -2.89 7.77 1.92
N ALA A 123 -2.73 9.08 2.08
CA ALA A 123 -2.83 9.75 3.40
C ALA A 123 -4.19 9.57 4.10
N PRO A 124 -5.35 9.74 3.43
CA PRO A 124 -6.65 9.52 4.06
C PRO A 124 -6.80 8.09 4.62
N LEU A 125 -6.35 7.09 3.86
CA LEU A 125 -6.36 5.70 4.31
C LEU A 125 -5.33 5.47 5.43
N ALA A 126 -4.17 6.12 5.36
CA ALA A 126 -3.14 6.06 6.38
C ALA A 126 -3.65 6.57 7.73
N GLU A 127 -4.39 7.68 7.76
CA GLU A 127 -5.01 8.25 8.96
C GLU A 127 -5.95 7.26 9.63
N VAL A 128 -6.87 6.66 8.86
CA VAL A 128 -7.80 5.64 9.36
C VAL A 128 -7.05 4.47 10.01
N PHE A 129 -5.97 4.00 9.38
CA PHE A 129 -5.20 2.87 9.90
C PHE A 129 -4.33 3.23 11.12
N MET A 130 -3.80 4.46 11.17
CA MET A 130 -3.07 4.96 12.35
C MET A 130 -4.01 5.05 13.55
N ASP A 131 -5.19 5.62 13.37
CA ASP A 131 -6.14 5.88 14.44
C ASP A 131 -6.85 4.61 14.91
N ARG A 132 -7.43 3.82 13.99
CA ARG A 132 -8.23 2.63 14.35
C ARG A 132 -7.38 1.50 14.92
N PHE A 133 -6.16 1.32 14.44
CA PHE A 133 -5.31 0.17 14.80
C PHE A 133 -4.08 0.56 15.61
N HIS A 134 -3.97 1.83 16.02
CA HIS A 134 -2.86 2.35 16.81
C HIS A 134 -1.50 2.06 16.14
N LEU A 135 -1.45 2.20 14.82
CA LEU A 135 -0.22 2.09 14.05
C LEU A 135 0.52 3.42 14.14
N SER A 136 1.79 3.39 14.53
CA SER A 136 2.57 4.62 14.55
C SER A 136 2.77 5.15 13.13
N PRO A 137 2.95 6.47 12.94
CA PRO A 137 3.31 7.06 11.64
C PRO A 137 4.56 6.42 11.01
N HIS A 138 5.51 5.94 11.84
CA HIS A 138 6.69 5.22 11.35
C HIS A 138 6.32 3.94 10.59
N VAL A 139 5.42 3.13 11.15
CA VAL A 139 4.98 1.86 10.56
C VAL A 139 4.23 2.09 9.27
N VAL A 140 3.25 3.00 9.28
CA VAL A 140 2.37 3.28 8.15
C VAL A 140 3.15 3.90 6.99
N TRP A 141 3.89 4.99 7.19
CA TRP A 141 4.68 5.59 6.11
C TRP A 141 5.90 4.75 5.72
N GLY A 142 6.40 3.90 6.61
CA GLY A 142 7.35 2.86 6.23
C GLY A 142 6.74 1.78 5.33
N ASN A 143 5.46 1.42 5.53
CA ASN A 143 4.76 0.51 4.62
C ASN A 143 4.57 1.16 3.24
N VAL A 144 4.28 2.46 3.17
CA VAL A 144 4.22 3.19 1.89
C VAL A 144 5.58 3.21 1.19
N ALA A 145 6.69 3.40 1.94
CA ALA A 145 8.04 3.29 1.37
C ALA A 145 8.32 1.88 0.80
N SER A 146 7.93 0.83 1.50
CA SER A 146 7.99 -0.56 1.01
C SER A 146 7.14 -0.79 -0.24
N ALA A 147 5.92 -0.23 -0.28
CA ALA A 147 5.03 -0.32 -1.43
C ALA A 147 5.67 0.32 -2.68
N LEU A 148 6.25 1.51 -2.54
CA LEU A 148 7.00 2.19 -3.60
C LEU A 148 8.23 1.39 -4.06
N ALA A 149 8.98 0.81 -3.12
CA ALA A 149 10.12 -0.05 -3.45
C ALA A 149 9.71 -1.30 -4.23
N GLY A 150 8.63 -1.97 -3.78
CA GLY A 150 8.04 -3.10 -4.49
C GLY A 150 7.60 -2.68 -5.90
N ALA A 151 7.07 -1.47 -6.05
CA ALA A 151 6.69 -0.93 -7.34
C ALA A 151 7.90 -0.74 -8.28
N ALA A 152 8.95 -0.07 -7.80
CA ALA A 152 10.18 0.13 -8.55
C ALA A 152 10.87 -1.18 -8.91
N GLY A 153 10.88 -2.17 -8.01
CA GLY A 153 11.43 -3.50 -8.27
C GLY A 153 10.71 -4.25 -9.39
N GLN A 154 9.38 -4.12 -9.48
CA GLN A 154 8.59 -4.75 -10.53
C GLN A 154 8.68 -4.01 -11.87
N ILE A 155 8.80 -2.68 -11.84
CA ILE A 155 9.10 -1.89 -13.04
C ILE A 155 10.51 -2.21 -13.56
N GLY A 156 11.45 -2.51 -12.66
CA GLY A 156 12.76 -3.05 -13.01
C GLY A 156 13.72 -2.04 -13.63
N SER A 157 13.47 -0.74 -13.49
CA SER A 157 14.29 0.32 -14.07
C SER A 157 15.01 1.18 -13.02
N ALA A 158 16.21 1.67 -13.38
CA ALA A 158 16.97 2.59 -12.53
C ALA A 158 16.24 3.93 -12.32
N SER A 159 15.44 4.39 -13.29
CA SER A 159 14.61 5.58 -13.16
C SER A 159 13.50 5.41 -12.13
N ALA A 160 12.90 4.22 -12.01
CA ALA A 160 11.92 3.93 -10.97
C ALA A 160 12.53 4.03 -9.57
N TRP A 161 13.70 3.41 -9.35
CA TRP A 161 14.41 3.49 -8.07
C TRP A 161 14.88 4.91 -7.74
N SER A 162 15.32 5.68 -8.74
CA SER A 162 15.68 7.09 -8.58
C SER A 162 14.48 7.95 -8.16
N SER A 163 13.31 7.71 -8.77
CA SER A 163 12.05 8.39 -8.42
C SER A 163 11.62 8.06 -6.98
N VAL A 164 11.72 6.78 -6.57
CA VAL A 164 11.45 6.38 -5.19
C VAL A 164 12.41 7.09 -4.21
N ALA A 165 13.70 7.16 -4.53
CA ALA A 165 14.67 7.86 -3.69
C ALA A 165 14.36 9.36 -3.55
N GLU A 166 13.82 10.01 -4.58
CA GLU A 166 13.35 11.39 -4.53
C GLU A 166 12.10 11.55 -3.66
N LEU A 167 11.09 10.69 -3.85
CA LEU A 167 9.86 10.70 -3.05
C LEU A 167 10.15 10.53 -1.55
N LEU A 168 11.12 9.68 -1.20
CA LEU A 168 11.56 9.46 0.19
C LEU A 168 12.24 10.68 0.84
N ARG A 169 12.53 11.76 0.10
CA ARG A 169 13.03 13.02 0.67
C ARG A 169 11.90 13.94 1.15
N ARG A 170 10.66 13.69 0.73
CA ARG A 170 9.47 14.49 1.06
C ARG A 170 8.76 13.95 2.30
N ALA A 171 8.27 14.84 3.17
CA ALA A 171 7.38 14.43 4.27
C ALA A 171 6.02 13.99 3.68
N PRO A 172 5.38 12.91 4.18
CA PRO A 172 5.69 12.18 5.41
C PRO A 172 6.65 10.97 5.25
N LEU A 173 7.13 10.69 4.03
CA LEU A 173 8.05 9.58 3.72
C LEU A 173 9.50 9.80 4.18
N LYS A 174 9.86 11.06 4.44
CA LYS A 174 11.21 11.45 4.91
C LYS A 174 11.64 10.64 6.13
N GLY A 175 12.80 10.00 6.01
CA GLY A 175 13.42 9.22 7.10
C GLY A 175 12.73 7.90 7.42
N ARG A 176 11.86 7.37 6.54
CA ARG A 176 11.19 6.08 6.75
C ARG A 176 12.01 4.90 6.24
N ALA A 177 12.81 5.12 5.21
CA ALA A 177 13.63 4.10 4.57
C ALA A 177 14.77 4.73 3.76
N ASP A 178 15.73 3.91 3.35
CA ASP A 178 16.87 4.26 2.51
C ASP A 178 16.89 3.35 1.28
N VAL A 179 17.21 3.94 0.11
CA VAL A 179 17.42 3.20 -1.13
C VAL A 179 18.91 2.90 -1.30
N HIS A 180 19.23 1.66 -1.65
CA HIS A 180 20.57 1.14 -1.90
C HIS A 180 20.60 0.43 -3.27
N GLY A 181 20.80 1.20 -4.34
CA GLY A 181 20.69 0.68 -5.70
C GLY A 181 19.27 0.22 -6.02
N ALA A 182 19.10 -1.05 -6.37
CA ALA A 182 17.80 -1.67 -6.66
C ALA A 182 17.17 -2.36 -5.42
N ALA A 183 17.47 -1.85 -4.22
CA ALA A 183 16.96 -2.36 -2.96
C ALA A 183 16.58 -1.20 -2.02
N LEU A 184 15.67 -1.47 -1.09
CA LEU A 184 15.29 -0.53 -0.04
C LEU A 184 15.39 -1.21 1.33
N ARG A 185 15.88 -0.46 2.32
CA ARG A 185 15.86 -0.88 3.73
C ARG A 185 15.07 0.12 4.54
N ARG A 186 14.11 -0.36 5.32
CA ARG A 186 13.37 0.50 6.25
C ARG A 186 14.18 0.84 7.47
N ARG A 187 13.85 1.99 8.07
CA ARG A 187 14.35 2.43 9.40
C ARG A 187 13.44 2.00 10.55
N ASN A 188 12.40 1.23 10.26
CA ASN A 188 11.43 0.74 11.21
C ASN A 188 10.80 -0.58 10.71
N CYS A 189 10.20 -1.35 11.61
CA CYS A 189 9.63 -2.65 11.29
C CYS A 189 8.16 -2.54 10.81
N CYS A 190 7.77 -3.32 9.81
CA CYS A 190 6.38 -3.45 9.33
C CYS A 190 5.49 -4.34 10.23
N LEU A 191 6.03 -4.89 11.33
CA LEU A 191 5.39 -5.84 12.26
C LEU A 191 5.12 -7.26 11.70
N TYR A 192 5.33 -7.53 10.41
CA TYR A 192 5.08 -8.84 9.80
C TYR A 192 5.78 -10.01 10.51
N TYR A 193 6.97 -9.78 11.06
CA TYR A 193 7.72 -10.80 11.81
C TYR A 193 7.02 -11.36 13.04
N ARG A 194 5.95 -10.69 13.50
CA ARG A 194 5.14 -11.14 14.62
C ARG A 194 4.11 -12.19 14.23
N ILE A 195 3.92 -12.46 12.93
CA ILE A 195 3.11 -13.60 12.46
C ILE A 195 3.96 -14.87 12.60
N PRO A 196 3.55 -15.86 13.41
CA PRO A 196 4.27 -17.12 13.50
C PRO A 196 4.45 -17.77 12.13
N GLY A 197 5.67 -18.21 11.82
CA GLY A 197 6.02 -18.77 10.50
C GLY A 197 6.20 -17.74 9.37
N GLY A 198 5.93 -16.45 9.60
CA GLY A 198 6.02 -15.41 8.55
C GLY A 198 7.46 -14.97 8.21
N GLY A 199 8.39 -15.08 9.15
CA GLY A 199 9.77 -14.59 8.97
C GLY A 199 9.87 -13.06 8.87
N THR A 200 10.88 -12.51 8.18
CA THR A 200 11.02 -11.05 7.99
C THR A 200 10.61 -10.61 6.59
N CYS A 201 10.06 -9.41 6.43
CA CYS A 201 9.79 -8.85 5.10
C CYS A 201 11.09 -8.50 4.34
N GLY A 202 10.97 -8.31 3.02
CA GLY A 202 12.10 -7.97 2.13
C GLY A 202 12.91 -6.75 2.58
N ASP A 203 12.23 -5.72 3.08
CA ASP A 203 12.82 -4.43 3.45
C ASP A 203 13.13 -4.31 4.95
N CYS A 204 13.08 -5.44 5.69
CA CYS A 204 13.05 -5.43 7.14
C CYS A 204 14.36 -4.88 7.74
N VAL A 205 14.22 -3.94 8.68
CA VAL A 205 15.35 -3.35 9.42
C VAL A 205 16.17 -4.38 10.20
N LEU A 206 15.57 -5.52 10.55
CA LEU A 206 16.20 -6.59 11.33
C LEU A 206 17.05 -7.55 10.47
N ARG A 207 16.98 -7.46 9.14
CA ARG A 207 17.86 -8.27 8.27
C ARG A 207 19.30 -7.80 8.44
N LYS A 208 20.22 -8.76 8.55
CA LYS A 208 21.65 -8.48 8.48
C LYS A 208 21.97 -8.02 7.05
N ALA A 209 22.81 -6.99 6.94
CA ALA A 209 23.33 -6.51 5.66
C ALA A 209 24.24 -7.56 5.02
#